data_AF-A0A6A1W973-F1
#
_entry.id   AF-A0A6A1W973-F1
#
_cell.length_a   1.000
_cell.length_b   1.000
_cell.length_c   1.000
_cell.angle_alpha   90.00
_cell.angle_beta   90.00
_cell.angle_gamma   90.00
#
_symmetry.space_group_name_H-M   'P 1'
#
loop_
_entity.id
_entity.type
_entity.pdbx_description
1 polymer ?
#
loop_
_entity_poly.entity_id
_entity_poly.type
_entity_poly.pdbx_seq_one_letter_code
_entity_poly.pdbx_strand_id
1 'polypeptide(L)'
;MALVSVGPWGGEGGSEWSYVFQGGLREIIIDTAGGQYIKSIFIKPGSAPQDGSYVRISLDWPREYLVRIDGMHGRQWQGLEDIIRSLTFVTNMNTYGPYGTENQEDASFTIPIKSGKVVGFHGRSGDAVDAIGIH
;
A
#
# COMPACT_ATOMS: atom_id res chain seq x y z
N MET A 1 1.58 9.31 23.47
CA MET A 1 1.11 8.05 22.84
C MET A 1 2.25 7.57 21.96
N ALA A 2 2.75 6.35 22.15
CA ALA A 2 3.83 5.82 21.32
C ALA A 2 3.23 5.30 20.00
N LEU A 3 3.75 5.78 18.88
CA LEU A 3 3.42 5.27 17.54
C LEU A 3 4.27 4.02 17.30
N VAL A 4 3.66 2.91 16.89
CA VAL A 4 4.39 1.67 16.58
C VAL A 4 4.38 1.49 15.09
N SER A 5 5.55 1.53 14.46
CA SER A 5 5.68 1.26 13.03
C SER A 5 5.93 -0.23 12.80
N VAL A 6 5.29 -0.79 11.78
CA VAL A 6 5.53 -2.17 11.31
C VAL A 6 5.93 -2.13 9.85
N GLY A 7 6.97 -2.89 9.49
CA GLY A 7 7.59 -2.88 8.15
C GLY A 7 8.72 -1.84 8.02
N PRO A 8 9.03 -1.38 6.79
CA PRO A 8 8.31 -1.67 5.55
C PRO A 8 8.72 -3.03 4.95
N TRP A 9 7.87 -3.59 4.09
CA TRP A 9 8.18 -4.74 3.23
C TRP A 9 8.38 -4.26 1.80
N GLY A 10 9.29 -4.90 1.07
CA GLY A 10 9.72 -4.47 -0.26
C GLY A 10 11.21 -4.16 -0.31
N GLY A 11 11.64 -3.42 -1.33
CA GLY A 11 13.05 -3.09 -1.57
C GLY A 11 13.54 -1.79 -0.93
N GLU A 12 14.83 -1.53 -1.12
CA GLU A 12 15.54 -0.35 -0.57
C GLU A 12 15.58 0.85 -1.54
N GLY A 13 14.99 0.71 -2.73
CA GLY A 13 14.89 1.75 -3.74
C GLY A 13 14.05 2.96 -3.31
N GLY A 14 13.97 3.96 -4.18
CA GLY A 14 13.15 5.15 -3.96
C GLY A 14 13.51 5.99 -2.73
N SER A 15 12.67 6.99 -2.44
CA SER A 15 12.79 7.87 -1.27
C SER A 15 11.76 7.50 -0.20
N GLU A 16 12.14 7.67 1.07
CA GLU A 16 11.26 7.43 2.21
C GLU A 16 10.10 8.44 2.26
N TRP A 17 8.94 7.95 2.66
CA TRP A 17 7.78 8.79 2.96
C TRP A 17 7.00 8.25 4.16
N SER A 18 6.30 9.14 4.86
CA SER A 18 5.42 8.80 5.96
C SER A 18 4.23 9.76 5.97
N TYR A 19 3.05 9.22 6.28
CA TYR A 19 1.83 10.00 6.44
C TYR A 19 0.97 9.43 7.56
N VAL A 20 0.69 10.28 8.56
CA VAL A 20 -0.22 9.99 9.67
C VAL A 20 -1.54 10.70 9.43
N PHE A 21 -2.66 10.00 9.60
CA PHE A 21 -3.98 10.53 9.29
C PHE A 21 -4.42 11.60 10.28
N GLN A 22 -5.05 12.65 9.78
CA GLN A 22 -5.85 13.57 10.59
C GLN A 22 -7.23 12.95 10.86
N GLY A 23 -7.26 11.80 11.56
CA GLY A 23 -8.46 11.03 11.87
C GLY A 23 -8.32 9.53 11.61
N GLY A 24 -9.11 9.00 10.68
CA GLY A 24 -8.99 7.60 10.23
C GLY A 24 -8.72 7.54 8.74
N LEU A 25 -8.31 6.36 8.29
CA LEU A 25 -8.16 6.08 6.88
C LEU A 25 -9.53 6.13 6.21
N ARG A 26 -9.67 6.95 5.18
CA ARG A 26 -10.93 7.13 4.42
C ARG A 26 -10.79 6.73 2.97
N GLU A 27 -9.58 6.85 2.43
CA GLU A 27 -9.32 6.63 1.02
C GLU A 27 -7.91 6.05 0.85
N ILE A 28 -7.79 5.06 -0.02
CA ILE A 28 -6.53 4.62 -0.62
C ILE A 28 -6.71 4.73 -2.13
N ILE A 29 -5.79 5.39 -2.80
CA ILE A 29 -5.76 5.48 -4.26
C ILE A 29 -4.52 4.76 -4.76
N ILE A 30 -4.69 3.88 -5.74
CA ILE A 30 -3.64 3.03 -6.28
C ILE A 30 -3.54 3.29 -7.78
N ASP A 31 -2.32 3.56 -8.24
CA ASP A 31 -1.95 3.55 -9.65
C ASP A 31 -1.24 2.23 -9.96
N THR A 32 -1.73 1.53 -10.98
CA THR A 32 -1.09 0.31 -11.46
C THR A 32 -0.48 0.59 -12.82
N ALA A 33 0.75 0.11 -13.07
CA ALA A 33 1.41 0.25 -14.36
C ALA A 33 0.76 -0.69 -15.40
N GLY A 34 -0.46 -0.36 -15.86
CA GLY A 34 -1.25 -1.23 -16.73
C GLY A 34 -1.55 -2.60 -16.09
N GLY A 35 -1.69 -2.64 -14.76
CA GLY A 35 -1.92 -3.87 -13.99
C GLY A 35 -0.66 -4.66 -13.62
N GLN A 36 0.55 -4.29 -14.05
CA GLN A 36 1.75 -5.13 -13.85
C GLN A 36 2.36 -5.07 -12.45
N TYR A 37 2.32 -3.91 -11.81
CA TYR A 37 2.85 -3.64 -10.47
C TYR A 37 2.22 -2.36 -9.92
N ILE A 38 2.47 -2.07 -8.65
CA ILE A 38 2.02 -0.83 -8.01
C ILE A 38 2.98 0.31 -8.37
N LYS A 39 2.53 1.19 -9.27
CA LYS A 39 3.33 2.33 -9.71
C LYS A 39 3.37 3.43 -8.65
N SER A 40 2.23 3.75 -8.07
CA SER A 40 2.15 4.73 -6.98
C SER A 40 0.95 4.45 -6.08
N ILE A 41 1.06 4.91 -4.84
CA ILE A 41 -0.01 4.84 -3.85
C ILE A 41 -0.20 6.22 -3.21
N PHE A 42 -1.45 6.65 -3.10
CA PHE A 42 -1.81 7.92 -2.50
C PHE A 42 -2.75 7.66 -1.32
N ILE A 43 -2.27 8.02 -0.13
CA ILE A 43 -3.00 7.86 1.14
C ILE A 43 -3.55 9.21 1.63
N LYS A 44 -2.95 10.31 1.18
CA LYS A 44 -3.41 11.65 1.50
C LYS A 44 -4.54 12.06 0.54
N PRO A 45 -5.71 12.47 1.03
CA PRO A 45 -6.79 12.96 0.18
C PRO A 45 -6.32 14.08 -0.76
N GLY A 46 -6.69 13.99 -2.04
CA GLY A 46 -6.36 14.99 -3.06
C GLY A 46 -4.90 15.00 -3.52
N SER A 47 -4.08 14.00 -3.14
CA SER A 47 -2.69 13.90 -3.61
C SER A 47 -2.53 13.15 -4.95
N ALA A 48 -3.54 12.38 -5.36
CA ALA A 48 -3.54 11.75 -6.67
C ALA A 48 -3.75 12.80 -7.78
N PRO A 49 -3.01 12.71 -8.91
CA PRO A 49 -3.28 13.51 -10.10
C PRO A 49 -4.72 13.36 -10.61
N GLN A 50 -5.23 14.38 -11.30
CA GLN A 50 -6.59 14.33 -11.88
C GLN A 50 -6.65 13.54 -13.18
N ASP A 51 -5.52 13.42 -13.87
CA ASP A 51 -5.30 12.66 -15.09
C ASP A 51 -4.59 11.36 -14.69
N GLY A 52 -5.27 10.23 -14.87
CA GLY A 52 -4.75 8.91 -14.61
C GLY A 52 -5.85 7.88 -14.31
N SER A 53 -5.57 6.63 -14.68
CA SER A 53 -6.45 5.49 -14.39
C SER A 53 -6.16 4.96 -12.99
N TYR A 54 -6.77 5.56 -11.99
CA TYR A 54 -6.58 5.18 -10.59
C TYR A 54 -7.69 4.27 -10.07
N VAL A 55 -7.31 3.28 -9.26
CA VAL A 55 -8.26 2.56 -8.41
C VAL A 55 -8.44 3.34 -7.12
N ARG A 56 -9.69 3.66 -6.76
CA ARG A 56 -10.03 4.32 -5.49
C ARG A 56 -10.74 3.33 -4.57
N ILE A 57 -10.20 3.17 -3.37
CA ILE A 57 -10.80 2.41 -2.27
C ILE A 57 -11.33 3.43 -1.27
N SER A 58 -12.64 3.60 -1.22
CA SER A 58 -13.31 4.47 -0.25
C SER A 58 -13.79 3.63 0.94
N LEU A 59 -13.36 4.00 2.14
CA LEU A 59 -13.73 3.31 3.38
C LEU A 59 -14.80 4.11 4.14
N ASP A 60 -15.85 3.43 4.62
CA ASP A 60 -16.87 4.03 5.50
C ASP A 60 -16.35 4.24 6.93
N TRP A 61 -15.31 5.06 7.11
CA TRP A 61 -14.75 5.36 8.42
C TRP A 61 -15.78 6.11 9.30
N PRO A 62 -16.06 5.68 10.55
CA PRO A 62 -15.30 4.71 11.34
C PRO A 62 -15.83 3.27 11.35
N ARG A 63 -16.85 2.94 10.55
CA ARG A 63 -17.46 1.60 10.52
C ARG A 63 -16.60 0.58 9.78
N GLU A 64 -15.89 1.03 8.75
CA GLU A 64 -14.94 0.24 7.98
C GLU A 64 -13.50 0.64 8.29
N TYR A 65 -12.66 -0.35 8.60
CA TYR A 65 -11.26 -0.18 8.97
C TYR A 65 -10.42 -1.39 8.56
N LEU A 66 -9.13 -1.15 8.31
CA LEU A 66 -8.19 -2.20 7.94
C LEU A 66 -7.99 -3.20 9.07
N VAL A 67 -8.02 -4.48 8.72
CA VAL A 67 -7.71 -5.61 9.60
C VAL A 67 -6.49 -6.40 9.11
N ARG A 68 -6.18 -6.31 7.83
CA ARG A 68 -5.00 -6.96 7.25
C ARG A 68 -4.59 -6.27 5.95
N ILE A 69 -3.28 -6.23 5.69
CA ILE A 69 -2.73 -5.93 4.37
C ILE A 69 -1.96 -7.16 3.94
N ASP A 70 -2.28 -7.69 2.77
CA ASP A 70 -1.50 -8.73 2.12
C ASP A 70 -0.82 -8.11 0.91
N GLY A 71 0.37 -8.60 0.57
CA GLY A 71 1.04 -8.16 -0.64
C GLY A 71 2.13 -9.11 -1.07
N MET A 72 2.64 -8.85 -2.26
CA MET A 72 3.83 -9.50 -2.78
C MET A 72 4.82 -8.44 -3.22
N HIS A 73 6.10 -8.69 -3.00
CA HIS A 73 7.19 -7.88 -3.52
C HIS A 73 8.22 -8.78 -4.20
N GLY A 74 8.90 -8.24 -5.19
CA GLY A 74 9.85 -9.01 -5.97
C GLY A 74 10.58 -8.13 -6.97
N ARG A 75 11.68 -8.67 -7.49
CA ARG A 75 12.50 -8.00 -8.51
C ARG A 75 11.78 -8.05 -9.85
N GLN A 76 11.75 -6.93 -10.56
CA GLN A 76 11.21 -6.90 -11.92
C GLN A 76 12.29 -7.14 -12.98
N TRP A 77 11.89 -7.76 -14.08
CA TRP A 77 12.60 -7.75 -15.36
C TRP A 77 12.60 -6.31 -15.95
N GLN A 78 13.75 -5.81 -16.42
CA GLN A 78 14.02 -4.43 -16.91
C GLN A 78 14.68 -3.43 -15.94
N GLY A 79 15.37 -3.91 -14.90
CA GLY A 79 16.35 -3.09 -14.16
C GLY A 79 15.81 -2.30 -12.97
N LEU A 80 14.52 -2.44 -12.64
CA LEU A 80 14.01 -2.04 -11.33
C LEU A 80 14.43 -3.06 -10.27
N GLU A 81 14.82 -2.57 -9.09
CA GLU A 81 15.11 -3.43 -7.93
C GLU A 81 13.81 -4.05 -7.37
N ASP A 82 13.88 -4.60 -6.17
CA ASP A 82 12.72 -5.20 -5.49
C ASP A 82 11.63 -4.14 -5.25
N ILE A 83 10.42 -4.38 -5.76
CA ILE A 83 9.28 -3.45 -5.70
C ILE A 83 8.01 -4.17 -5.25
N ILE A 84 7.02 -3.41 -4.79
CA ILE A 84 5.68 -3.93 -4.52
C ILE A 84 4.99 -4.35 -5.82
N ARG A 85 4.71 -5.64 -5.91
CA ARG A 85 4.11 -6.32 -7.06
C ARG A 85 2.60 -6.33 -6.98
N SER A 86 2.08 -6.64 -5.80
CA SER A 86 0.65 -6.60 -5.52
C SER A 86 0.33 -6.14 -4.11
N LEU A 87 -0.86 -5.57 -3.95
CA LEU A 87 -1.46 -5.25 -2.65
C LEU A 87 -2.92 -5.66 -2.60
N THR A 88 -3.31 -6.24 -1.47
CA THR A 88 -4.69 -6.50 -1.08
C THR A 88 -4.95 -5.85 0.27
N PHE A 89 -5.97 -5.00 0.34
CA PHE A 89 -6.41 -4.34 1.56
C PHE A 89 -7.65 -5.05 2.08
N VAL A 90 -7.55 -5.66 3.25
CA VAL A 90 -8.65 -6.36 3.91
C VAL A 90 -9.16 -5.51 5.05
N THR A 91 -10.46 -5.23 5.05
CA THR A 91 -11.16 -4.50 6.10
C THR A 91 -12.03 -5.45 6.91
N ASN A 92 -12.64 -4.96 7.98
CA ASN A 92 -13.67 -5.69 8.72
C ASN A 92 -14.95 -5.92 7.91
N MET A 93 -15.10 -5.32 6.72
CA MET A 93 -16.32 -5.38 5.91
C MET A 93 -16.09 -5.94 4.50
N ASN A 94 -14.92 -5.70 3.91
CA ASN A 94 -14.63 -5.97 2.50
C ASN A 94 -13.18 -6.40 2.29
N THR A 95 -12.91 -6.90 1.09
CA THR A 95 -11.56 -7.15 0.58
C THR A 95 -11.39 -6.38 -0.73
N TYR A 96 -10.31 -5.61 -0.85
CA TYR A 96 -9.98 -4.80 -2.01
C TYR A 96 -8.64 -5.26 -2.61
N GLY A 97 -8.68 -5.82 -3.81
CA GLY A 97 -7.52 -6.34 -4.53
C GLY A 97 -7.65 -7.84 -4.87
N PRO A 98 -6.54 -8.51 -5.25
CA PRO A 98 -5.21 -7.92 -5.39
C PRO A 98 -5.14 -6.90 -6.54
N TYR A 99 -4.41 -5.82 -6.32
CA TYR A 99 -4.06 -4.86 -7.37
C TYR A 99 -2.60 -5.08 -7.76
N GLY A 100 -2.30 -5.09 -9.06
CA GLY A 100 -0.98 -5.46 -9.57
C GLY A 100 -0.94 -6.89 -10.11
N THR A 101 0.26 -7.43 -10.34
CA THR A 101 0.47 -8.79 -10.87
C THR A 101 1.48 -9.54 -10.03
N GLU A 102 1.10 -10.75 -9.64
CA GLU A 102 1.88 -11.66 -8.81
C GLU A 102 2.61 -12.67 -9.70
N ASN A 103 3.91 -12.83 -9.48
CA ASN A 103 4.73 -13.86 -10.10
C ASN A 103 5.10 -14.93 -9.08
N GLN A 104 5.43 -16.13 -9.58
CA GLN A 104 5.81 -17.26 -8.73
C GLN A 104 7.09 -17.01 -7.90
N GLU A 105 7.96 -16.12 -8.37
CA GLU A 105 9.22 -15.77 -7.70
C GLU A 105 9.06 -14.64 -6.67
N ASP A 106 7.89 -13.99 -6.61
CA ASP A 106 7.65 -12.87 -5.70
C ASP A 106 7.48 -13.39 -4.25
N ALA A 107 8.02 -12.64 -3.29
CA ALA A 107 7.89 -12.94 -1.87
C ALA A 107 6.59 -12.33 -1.32
N SER A 108 5.79 -13.16 -0.65
CA SER A 108 4.57 -12.70 0.00
C SER A 108 4.82 -12.15 1.39
N PHE A 109 4.02 -11.16 1.79
CA PHE A 109 3.97 -10.64 3.14
C PHE A 109 2.54 -10.39 3.58
N THR A 110 2.32 -10.46 4.89
CA THR A 110 1.04 -10.16 5.53
C THR A 110 1.29 -9.30 6.76
N ILE A 111 0.52 -8.22 6.87
CA ILE A 111 0.49 -7.31 8.01
C ILE A 111 -0.84 -7.52 8.75
N PRO A 112 -0.90 -8.40 9.77
CA PRO A 112 -2.12 -8.62 10.53
C PRO A 112 -2.34 -7.50 11.56
N ILE A 113 -3.52 -6.87 11.53
CA ILE A 113 -3.91 -5.82 12.48
C ILE A 113 -4.88 -6.44 13.48
N LYS A 114 -4.32 -7.13 14.48
CA LYS A 114 -5.11 -7.89 15.48
C LYS A 114 -5.74 -7.00 16.55
N SER A 115 -5.05 -5.94 16.94
CA SER A 115 -5.48 -5.01 17.99
C SER A 115 -4.88 -3.64 17.73
N GLY A 116 -5.68 -2.59 17.91
CA GLY A 116 -5.30 -1.22 17.59
C GLY A 116 -5.91 -0.76 16.27
N LYS A 117 -5.46 0.40 15.80
CA LYS A 117 -5.96 1.04 14.59
C LYS A 117 -4.77 1.50 13.79
N VAL A 118 -4.78 1.27 12.47
CA VAL A 118 -3.83 1.89 11.56
C VAL A 118 -4.05 3.40 11.59
N VAL A 119 -3.02 4.14 11.97
CA VAL A 119 -3.06 5.60 12.07
C VAL A 119 -2.22 6.27 10.99
N GLY A 120 -1.45 5.50 10.24
CA GLY A 120 -0.68 6.03 9.13
C GLY A 120 -0.06 4.94 8.27
N PHE A 121 0.59 5.38 7.20
CA PHE A 121 1.45 4.57 6.36
C PHE A 121 2.83 5.19 6.26
N HIS A 122 3.82 4.34 6.06
CA HIS A 122 5.15 4.74 5.62
C HIS A 122 5.61 3.79 4.53
N GLY A 123 6.68 4.16 3.84
CA GLY A 123 7.21 3.34 2.76
C GLY A 123 8.32 4.04 2.01
N ARG A 124 8.61 3.49 0.84
CA ARG A 124 9.62 3.98 -0.09
C ARG A 124 9.04 4.01 -1.50
N SER A 125 9.30 5.07 -2.24
CA SER A 125 8.79 5.19 -3.61
C SER A 125 9.73 6.01 -4.50
N GLY A 126 9.87 5.57 -5.75
CA GLY A 126 10.55 6.25 -6.85
C GLY A 126 9.72 6.14 -8.12
N ASP A 127 10.21 5.42 -9.12
CA ASP A 127 9.46 5.09 -10.34
C ASP A 127 8.32 4.08 -10.10
N ALA A 128 8.38 3.38 -8.96
CA ALA A 128 7.38 2.44 -8.46
C ALA A 128 7.25 2.58 -6.94
N VAL A 129 6.31 1.85 -6.33
CA VAL A 129 6.31 1.66 -4.88
C VAL A 129 7.33 0.57 -4.54
N ASP A 130 8.46 0.98 -3.97
CA ASP A 130 9.55 0.07 -3.59
C ASP A 130 9.19 -0.71 -2.32
N ALA A 131 8.63 -0.04 -1.31
CA ALA A 131 8.28 -0.67 -0.04
C ALA A 131 7.10 0.00 0.68
N ILE A 132 6.39 -0.75 1.51
CA ILE A 132 5.23 -0.28 2.27
C ILE A 132 5.19 -0.82 3.70
N GLY A 133 4.76 0.03 4.63
CA GLY A 133 4.53 -0.29 6.03
C GLY A 133 3.41 0.56 6.62
N ILE A 134 3.07 0.29 7.87
CA ILE A 134 2.00 0.98 8.61
C ILE A 134 2.50 1.56 9.92
N HIS A 135 1.76 2.56 10.42
CA HIS A 135 1.84 3.12 11.75
C HIS A 135 0.60 2.81 12.59
#